data_AF-A0A1S9ZY18-F1
#
_entry.id   AF-A0A1S9ZY18-F1
#
_cell.length_a   1.000
_cell.length_b   1.000
_cell.length_c   1.000
_cell.angle_alpha   90.00
_cell.angle_beta   90.00
_cell.angle_gamma   90.00
#
_symmetry.space_group_name_H-M   'P 1'
#
loop_
_entity.id
_entity.type
_entity.pdbx_description
1 polymer ?
#
loop_
_entity_poly.entity_id
_entity_poly.type
_entity_poly.pdbx_seq_one_letter_code
_entity_poly.pdbx_strand_id
1 'polypeptide(L)'
;MKPITKKAFLLTALPMLALTGCATTATLKQADCSSANWGQVGLADGLRGASSQEILRHAKTCQGLATPDRALWEQGRQAGLKSYCTIDNAYNMGRMGYTLQGVCDVGDSKTLEELHRANMMGLEQHQMSERMTRMHYGYGGWYGYPYHPYWWW
;
A
#
# COMPACT_ATOMS: atom_id res chain seq x y z
N MET A 1 36.03 -49.65 27.35
CA MET A 1 35.94 -48.18 27.13
C MET A 1 34.93 -47.95 26.00
N LYS A 2 33.82 -47.23 26.23
CA LYS A 2 32.72 -47.06 25.26
C LYS A 2 32.90 -45.75 24.45
N PRO A 3 32.88 -45.76 23.12
CA PRO A 3 32.75 -44.53 22.34
C PRO A 3 31.28 -44.19 22.09
N ILE A 4 30.99 -42.91 22.26
CA ILE A 4 29.68 -42.25 22.24
C ILE A 4 29.16 -42.18 20.80
N THR A 5 28.00 -42.79 20.54
CA THR A 5 27.26 -42.67 19.28
C THR A 5 26.66 -41.28 19.14
N LYS A 6 27.20 -40.45 18.23
CA LYS A 6 26.59 -39.18 17.83
C LYS A 6 25.54 -39.47 16.76
N LYS A 7 24.25 -39.36 17.11
CA LYS A 7 23.15 -39.37 16.14
C LYS A 7 23.26 -38.09 15.30
N ALA A 8 23.77 -38.21 14.09
CA ALA A 8 23.78 -37.14 13.10
C ALA A 8 22.36 -37.01 12.53
N PHE A 9 21.54 -36.20 13.18
CA PHE A 9 20.29 -35.70 12.63
C PHE A 9 20.54 -34.26 12.22
N LEU A 10 20.79 -34.02 10.93
CA LEU A 10 20.85 -32.68 10.35
C LEU A 10 19.92 -32.65 9.14
N LEU A 11 18.62 -32.53 9.45
CA LEU A 11 17.62 -31.98 8.56
C LEU A 11 17.99 -30.51 8.30
N THR A 12 18.65 -30.21 7.19
CA THR A 12 18.69 -28.85 6.66
C THR A 12 17.40 -28.61 5.88
N ALA A 13 16.35 -28.23 6.60
CA ALA A 13 15.14 -27.68 6.02
C ALA A 13 15.48 -26.30 5.44
N LEU A 14 15.52 -26.20 4.12
CA LEU A 14 15.63 -24.95 3.37
C LEU A 14 14.31 -24.18 3.52
N PRO A 15 14.27 -23.00 4.17
CA PRO A 15 13.04 -22.23 4.20
C PRO A 15 12.84 -21.62 2.81
N MET A 16 11.81 -22.04 2.10
CA MET A 16 11.32 -21.38 0.89
C MET A 16 10.90 -19.95 1.27
N LEU A 17 11.69 -18.95 0.85
CA LEU A 17 11.25 -17.56 0.85
C LEU A 17 10.18 -17.40 -0.23
N ALA A 18 8.90 -17.49 0.16
CA ALA A 18 7.81 -17.00 -0.66
C ALA A 18 7.72 -15.47 -0.51
N LEU A 19 8.51 -14.75 -1.30
CA LEU A 19 8.35 -13.30 -1.50
C LEU A 19 7.23 -13.07 -2.52
N THR A 20 5.97 -13.23 -2.12
CA THR A 20 4.81 -12.80 -2.91
C THR A 20 4.23 -11.55 -2.28
N GLY A 21 4.54 -10.38 -2.85
CA GLY A 21 4.10 -9.12 -2.26
C GLY A 21 4.11 -7.92 -3.21
N CYS A 22 3.83 -8.09 -4.50
CA CYS A 22 3.28 -6.97 -5.26
C CYS A 22 1.79 -6.93 -4.96
N ALA A 23 1.38 -6.13 -3.98
CA ALA A 23 -0.02 -5.76 -3.80
C ALA A 23 -0.43 -4.89 -5.01
N THR A 24 -0.67 -5.53 -6.14
CA THR A 24 -1.24 -4.87 -7.31
C THR A 24 -2.61 -4.39 -6.87
N THR A 25 -2.82 -3.07 -6.88
CA THR A 25 -4.12 -2.45 -6.62
C THR A 25 -5.12 -3.01 -7.62
N ALA A 26 -5.86 -4.04 -7.22
CA ALA A 26 -6.83 -4.70 -8.07
C ALA A 26 -8.03 -3.76 -8.24
N THR A 27 -8.11 -3.11 -9.39
CA THR A 27 -9.32 -2.44 -9.85
C THR A 27 -10.17 -3.45 -10.61
N LEU A 28 -11.50 -3.37 -10.44
CA LEU A 28 -12.44 -4.24 -11.14
C LEU A 28 -12.20 -4.18 -12.65
N LYS A 29 -12.01 -5.34 -13.28
CA LYS A 29 -11.80 -5.47 -14.73
C LYS A 29 -13.10 -5.88 -15.41
N GLN A 30 -13.17 -5.64 -16.72
CA GLN A 30 -14.35 -5.94 -17.53
C GLN A 30 -14.78 -7.42 -17.44
N ALA A 31 -13.81 -8.35 -17.40
CA ALA A 31 -14.08 -9.79 -17.28
C ALA A 31 -14.77 -10.19 -15.97
N ASP A 32 -14.59 -9.40 -14.90
CA ASP A 32 -15.12 -9.70 -13.57
C ASP A 32 -16.51 -9.07 -13.33
N CYS A 33 -16.99 -8.23 -14.27
CA CYS A 33 -18.21 -7.44 -14.10
C CYS A 33 -19.46 -8.30 -13.86
N SER A 34 -19.64 -9.40 -14.59
CA SER A 34 -20.85 -10.22 -14.52
C SER A 34 -20.99 -11.01 -13.21
N SER A 35 -19.89 -11.24 -12.49
CA SER A 35 -19.85 -11.91 -11.19
C SER A 35 -19.47 -10.96 -10.05
N ALA A 36 -19.48 -9.65 -10.29
CA ALA A 36 -18.99 -8.66 -9.34
C ALA A 36 -19.90 -8.59 -8.10
N ASN A 37 -19.30 -8.74 -6.92
CA ASN A 37 -19.95 -8.39 -5.66
C ASN A 37 -19.73 -6.89 -5.39
N TRP A 38 -20.72 -6.07 -5.69
CA TRP A 38 -20.61 -4.60 -5.59
C TRP A 38 -20.26 -4.10 -4.20
N GLY A 39 -20.70 -4.78 -3.14
CA GLY A 39 -20.31 -4.45 -1.77
C GLY A 39 -18.82 -4.68 -1.50
N GLN A 40 -18.25 -5.77 -2.01
CA GLN A 40 -16.81 -6.04 -1.90
C GLN A 40 -15.98 -5.11 -2.79
N VAL A 41 -16.46 -4.79 -4.00
CA VAL A 41 -15.84 -3.77 -4.87
C VAL A 41 -15.81 -2.43 -4.15
N GLY A 42 -16.93 -2.03 -3.56
CA GLY A 42 -17.03 -0.83 -2.74
C GLY A 42 -16.04 -0.83 -1.58
N LEU A 43 -15.96 -1.93 -0.82
CA LEU A 43 -15.01 -2.08 0.27
C LEU A 43 -13.56 -1.86 -0.19
N ALA A 44 -13.15 -2.53 -1.27
CA ALA A 44 -11.82 -2.41 -1.84
C ALA A 44 -11.52 -0.98 -2.37
N ASP A 45 -12.54 -0.29 -2.89
CA ASP A 45 -12.43 1.10 -3.32
C ASP A 45 -12.28 2.04 -2.12
N GLY A 46 -13.06 1.83 -1.06
CA GLY A 46 -12.99 2.59 0.18
C GLY A 46 -11.63 2.45 0.88
N LEU A 47 -11.07 1.23 0.91
CA LEU A 47 -9.73 0.96 1.47
C LEU A 47 -8.62 1.76 0.77
N ARG A 48 -8.85 2.18 -0.48
CA ARG A 48 -7.90 2.97 -1.29
C ARG A 48 -8.24 4.46 -1.32
N GLY A 49 -9.27 4.90 -0.61
CA GLY A 49 -9.70 6.29 -0.59
C GLY A 49 -10.41 6.74 -1.87
N ALA A 50 -11.13 5.84 -2.53
CA ALA A 50 -11.88 6.18 -3.74
C ALA A 50 -13.02 7.18 -3.43
N SER A 51 -13.15 8.18 -4.32
CA SER A 51 -14.26 9.13 -4.26
C SER A 51 -15.57 8.48 -4.70
N SER A 52 -16.69 9.14 -4.41
CA SER A 52 -18.02 8.69 -4.84
C SER A 52 -18.18 8.61 -6.37
N GLN A 53 -17.29 9.24 -7.14
CA GLN A 53 -17.31 9.21 -8.61
C GLN A 53 -16.78 7.89 -9.18
N GLU A 54 -16.07 7.10 -8.38
CA GLU A 54 -15.46 5.84 -8.83
C GLU A 54 -16.51 4.81 -9.31
N ILE A 55 -17.73 4.84 -8.77
CA ILE A 55 -18.87 4.05 -9.28
C ILE A 55 -19.16 4.32 -10.76
N LEU A 56 -18.96 5.56 -11.22
CA LEU A 56 -19.19 5.95 -12.62
C LEU A 56 -18.12 5.34 -13.53
N ARG A 57 -16.88 5.22 -13.02
CA ARG A 57 -15.81 4.51 -13.72
C ARG A 57 -16.17 3.04 -13.88
N HIS A 58 -16.69 2.40 -12.83
CA HIS A 58 -17.16 1.02 -12.90
C HIS A 58 -18.34 0.85 -13.86
N ALA A 59 -19.31 1.77 -13.85
CA ALA A 59 -20.43 1.75 -14.79
C ALA A 59 -19.95 1.82 -16.25
N LYS A 60 -18.92 2.62 -16.53
CA LYS A 60 -18.28 2.68 -17.84
C LYS A 60 -17.53 1.39 -18.16
N THR A 61 -16.76 0.85 -17.22
CA THR A 61 -16.00 -0.40 -17.41
C THR A 61 -16.90 -1.61 -17.64
N CYS A 62 -18.05 -1.67 -16.98
CA CYS A 62 -18.99 -2.79 -17.06
C CYS A 62 -20.15 -2.55 -18.05
N GLN A 63 -20.09 -1.50 -18.86
CA GLN A 63 -21.16 -1.16 -19.81
C GLN A 63 -21.49 -2.36 -20.72
N GLY A 64 -22.77 -2.73 -20.78
CA GLY A 64 -23.25 -3.86 -21.58
C GLY A 64 -23.02 -5.24 -20.95
N LEU A 65 -22.36 -5.34 -19.80
CA LEU A 65 -22.08 -6.60 -19.09
C LEU A 65 -22.76 -6.67 -17.71
N ALA A 66 -22.76 -5.57 -16.97
CA ALA A 66 -23.41 -5.44 -15.68
C ALA A 66 -23.70 -3.97 -15.35
N THR A 67 -24.77 -3.75 -14.58
CA THR A 67 -25.07 -2.43 -14.00
C THR A 67 -24.62 -2.41 -12.54
N PRO A 68 -23.80 -1.45 -12.11
CA PRO A 68 -23.39 -1.34 -10.71
C PRO A 68 -24.56 -1.13 -9.76
N ASP A 69 -24.61 -1.92 -8.68
CA ASP A 69 -25.47 -1.62 -7.54
C ASP A 69 -24.82 -0.51 -6.71
N ARG A 70 -25.30 0.72 -6.91
CA ARG A 70 -24.76 1.90 -6.24
C ARG A 70 -24.92 1.84 -4.73
N ALA A 71 -26.01 1.29 -4.21
CA ALA A 71 -26.28 1.27 -2.78
C ALA A 71 -25.34 0.30 -2.05
N LEU A 72 -25.21 -0.92 -2.59
CA LEU A 72 -24.29 -1.92 -2.04
C LEU A 72 -22.83 -1.45 -2.14
N TRP A 73 -22.44 -0.88 -3.28
CA TRP A 73 -21.11 -0.33 -3.46
C TRP A 73 -20.81 0.80 -2.48
N GLU A 74 -21.74 1.75 -2.30
CA GLU A 74 -21.53 2.86 -1.37
C GLU A 74 -21.42 2.37 0.07
N GLN A 75 -22.24 1.40 0.48
CA GLN A 75 -22.14 0.77 1.80
C GLN A 75 -20.76 0.14 2.02
N GLY A 76 -20.26 -0.61 1.03
CA GLY A 76 -18.92 -1.17 1.06
C GLY A 76 -17.85 -0.09 1.15
N ARG A 77 -17.96 0.96 0.32
CA ARG A 77 -17.01 2.07 0.26
C ARG A 77 -16.88 2.78 1.60
N GLN A 78 -18.00 3.07 2.24
CA GLN A 78 -18.01 3.66 3.58
C GLN A 78 -17.37 2.74 4.62
N ALA A 79 -17.58 1.43 4.53
CA ALA A 79 -16.90 0.48 5.41
C ALA A 79 -15.38 0.48 5.21
N GLY A 80 -14.90 0.53 3.97
CA GLY A 80 -13.46 0.60 3.67
C GLY A 80 -12.83 1.93 4.06
N LEU A 81 -13.57 3.03 3.92
CA LEU A 81 -13.11 4.36 4.31
C LEU A 81 -12.82 4.47 5.80
N LYS A 82 -13.45 3.68 6.66
CA LYS A 82 -13.12 3.64 8.09
C LYS A 82 -11.67 3.22 8.35
N SER A 83 -11.10 2.37 7.50
CA SER A 83 -9.68 1.98 7.61
C SER A 83 -8.77 2.99 6.90
N TYR A 84 -9.23 3.58 5.79
CA TYR A 84 -8.49 4.60 5.06
C TYR A 84 -8.31 5.88 5.89
N CYS A 85 -9.39 6.34 6.54
CA CYS A 85 -9.48 7.58 7.29
C CYS A 85 -9.03 7.42 8.75
N THR A 86 -7.80 6.94 8.91
CA THR A 86 -7.14 6.84 10.22
C THR A 86 -5.85 7.65 10.22
N ILE A 87 -5.47 8.20 11.38
CA ILE A 87 -4.26 9.00 11.55
C ILE A 87 -3.02 8.19 11.13
N ASP A 88 -2.94 6.93 11.56
CA ASP A 88 -1.83 6.03 11.23
C ASP A 88 -1.74 5.77 9.72
N ASN A 89 -2.88 5.50 9.06
CA ASN A 89 -2.87 5.29 7.61
C ASN A 89 -2.51 6.58 6.86
N ALA A 90 -3.03 7.74 7.27
CA ALA A 90 -2.71 9.03 6.67
C ALA A 90 -1.20 9.33 6.74
N TYR A 91 -0.56 9.10 7.90
CA TYR A 91 0.89 9.22 8.06
C TYR A 91 1.67 8.23 7.19
N ASN A 92 1.27 6.96 7.19
CA ASN A 92 1.93 5.93 6.38
C ASN A 92 1.82 6.22 4.88
N MET A 93 0.66 6.68 4.41
CA MET A 93 0.48 7.15 3.02
C MET A 93 1.46 8.27 2.68
N GLY A 94 1.61 9.25 3.58
CA GLY A 94 2.55 10.35 3.39
C GLY A 94 3.99 9.84 3.28
N ARG A 95 4.40 8.89 4.14
CA ARG A 95 5.74 8.28 4.09
C ARG A 95 6.02 7.53 2.80
N MET A 96 4.98 7.01 2.16
CA MET A 96 5.04 6.39 0.84
C MET A 96 4.99 7.41 -0.31
N GLY A 97 4.86 8.71 -0.02
CA GLY A 97 4.80 9.77 -1.01
C GLY A 97 3.38 10.08 -1.52
N TYR A 98 2.35 9.50 -0.92
CA TYR A 98 0.95 9.69 -1.32
C TYR A 98 0.25 10.76 -0.48
N THR A 99 -0.50 11.62 -1.15
CA THR A 99 -1.39 12.59 -0.51
C THR A 99 -2.68 11.92 -0.05
N LEU A 100 -3.21 12.37 1.08
CA LEU A 100 -4.52 11.96 1.58
C LEU A 100 -5.62 12.51 0.67
N GLN A 101 -6.57 11.66 0.27
CA GLN A 101 -7.73 12.04 -0.52
C GLN A 101 -8.80 12.70 0.36
N GLY A 102 -9.47 13.72 -0.18
CA GLY A 102 -10.57 14.44 0.49
C GLY A 102 -11.89 13.67 0.53
N VAL A 103 -11.85 12.40 0.96
CA VAL A 103 -12.99 11.47 0.97
C VAL A 103 -13.42 11.07 2.39
N CYS A 104 -12.67 11.50 3.39
CA CYS A 104 -12.95 11.23 4.78
C CYS A 104 -14.10 12.10 5.26
N ASP A 105 -15.26 11.48 5.47
CA ASP A 105 -16.39 12.11 6.12
C ASP A 105 -16.12 12.11 7.63
N VAL A 106 -15.45 13.16 8.08
CA VAL A 106 -15.21 13.40 9.50
C VAL A 106 -16.23 14.42 9.94
N GLY A 107 -17.19 13.99 10.77
CA GLY A 107 -18.18 14.89 11.37
C GLY A 107 -17.58 15.95 12.29
N ASP A 108 -16.25 15.94 12.49
CA ASP A 108 -15.47 16.88 13.27
C ASP A 108 -14.31 17.43 12.41
N SER A 109 -14.29 18.74 12.22
CA SER A 109 -13.23 19.46 11.50
C SER A 109 -11.85 19.26 12.14
N LYS A 110 -11.80 19.04 13.46
CA LYS A 110 -10.55 18.76 14.18
C LYS A 110 -9.94 17.44 13.75
N THR A 111 -10.78 16.42 13.51
CA THR A 111 -10.30 15.11 13.03
C THR A 111 -9.77 15.22 11.60
N LEU A 112 -10.38 16.07 10.75
CA LEU A 112 -9.88 16.32 9.39
C LEU A 112 -8.48 16.92 9.43
N GLU A 113 -8.29 17.94 10.28
CA GLU A 113 -7.01 18.61 10.46
C GLU A 113 -5.93 17.64 10.95
N GLU A 114 -6.24 16.77 11.91
CA GLU A 114 -5.32 15.75 12.41
C GLU A 114 -4.89 14.76 11.30
N LEU A 115 -5.82 14.31 10.45
CA LEU A 115 -5.51 13.46 9.30
C LEU A 115 -4.59 14.17 8.30
N HIS A 116 -4.89 15.42 7.95
CA HIS A 116 -4.03 16.21 7.06
C HIS A 116 -2.65 16.43 7.64
N ARG A 117 -2.57 16.77 8.93
CA ARG A 117 -1.30 16.95 9.64
C ARG A 117 -0.47 15.67 9.63
N ALA A 118 -1.10 14.52 9.90
CA ALA A 118 -0.44 13.22 9.85
C ALA A 118 0.12 12.92 8.45
N ASN A 119 -0.67 13.12 7.41
CA ASN A 119 -0.22 12.92 6.03
C ASN A 119 0.94 13.86 5.65
N MET A 120 0.86 15.13 6.04
CA MET A 120 1.92 16.11 5.80
C MET A 120 3.23 15.74 6.49
N MET A 121 3.19 15.27 7.74
CA MET A 121 4.38 14.77 8.44
C MET A 121 5.02 13.59 7.69
N GLY A 122 4.20 12.67 7.17
CA GLY A 122 4.69 11.56 6.36
C GLY A 122 5.34 12.02 5.06
N LEU A 123 4.73 12.98 4.36
CA LEU A 123 5.25 13.53 3.10
C LEU A 123 6.58 14.25 3.30
N GLU A 124 6.74 15.00 4.39
CA GLU A 124 8.00 15.64 4.74
C GLU A 124 9.12 14.61 4.92
N GLN A 125 8.83 13.49 5.59
CA GLN A 125 9.77 12.38 5.73
C GLN A 125 10.13 11.75 4.39
N HIS A 126 9.14 11.53 3.51
CA HIS A 126 9.37 11.02 2.17
C HIS A 126 10.28 11.96 1.37
N GLN A 127 10.01 13.26 1.38
CA GLN A 127 10.81 14.27 0.69
C GLN A 127 12.25 14.33 1.21
N MET A 128 12.45 14.19 2.53
CA MET A 128 13.79 14.13 3.11
C MET A 128 14.56 12.88 2.62
N SER A 129 13.90 11.73 2.60
CA SER A 129 14.45 10.48 2.08
C SER A 129 14.84 10.60 0.60
N GLU A 130 13.96 11.14 -0.24
CA GLU A 130 14.22 11.36 -1.66
C GLU A 130 15.40 12.31 -1.89
N ARG A 131 15.51 13.39 -1.10
CA ARG A 131 16.67 14.29 -1.15
C ARG A 131 17.97 13.57 -0.79
N MET A 132 17.95 12.72 0.24
CA MET A 132 19.12 11.93 0.65
C MET A 132 19.53 10.93 -0.44
N THR A 133 18.58 10.20 -1.02
CA THR A 133 18.80 9.29 -2.15
C THR A 133 19.40 10.03 -3.34
N ARG A 134 18.87 11.20 -3.69
CA ARG A 134 19.41 12.03 -4.77
C ARG A 134 20.84 12.48 -4.50
N MET A 135 21.18 12.87 -3.27
CA MET A 135 22.56 13.20 -2.91
C MET A 135 23.49 11.99 -3.01
N HIS A 136 23.04 10.81 -2.56
CA HIS A 136 23.82 9.59 -2.64
C HIS A 136 24.09 9.14 -4.08
N TYR A 137 23.07 9.18 -4.95
CA TYR A 137 23.22 8.84 -6.37
C TYR A 137 23.94 9.93 -7.18
N GLY A 138 23.81 11.21 -6.80
CA GLY A 138 24.45 12.34 -7.48
C GLY A 138 25.96 12.45 -7.26
N TYR A 139 26.48 11.88 -6.17
CA TYR A 139 27.92 11.81 -5.87
C TYR A 139 28.63 10.57 -6.47
N GLY A 140 27.94 9.79 -7.31
CA GLY A 140 28.48 8.61 -8.00
C GLY A 140 28.56 8.78 -9.51
N GLY A 141 29.23 9.82 -10.00
CA GLY A 141 29.45 10.03 -11.43
C GLY A 141 30.64 9.24 -11.97
N TRP A 142 30.37 8.28 -12.88
CA TRP A 142 31.26 7.70 -13.90
C TRP A 142 32.61 7.06 -13.52
N TYR A 143 33.04 7.09 -12.27
CA TYR A 143 34.13 6.27 -11.77
C TYR A 143 33.68 5.53 -10.53
N GLY A 144 33.35 4.25 -10.71
CA GLY A 144 33.13 3.34 -9.60
C GLY A 144 34.38 3.27 -8.74
N TYR A 145 34.32 3.83 -7.54
CA TYR A 145 35.19 3.40 -6.46
C TYR A 145 34.32 2.65 -5.45
N PRO A 146 34.60 1.36 -5.21
CA PRO A 146 33.89 0.61 -4.19
C PRO A 146 34.21 1.25 -2.83
N TYR A 147 33.20 1.40 -1.98
CA TYR A 147 33.45 1.52 -0.54
C TYR A 147 34.19 0.25 -0.10
N HIS A 148 35.52 0.31 -0.08
CA HIS A 148 36.35 -0.66 0.60
C HIS A 148 36.38 -0.25 2.09
N PRO A 149 35.74 -1.01 2.99
CA PRO A 149 35.92 -0.79 4.41
C PRO A 149 37.35 -1.22 4.70
N TYR A 150 38.22 -0.24 4.93
CA TYR A 150 39.54 -0.29 5.54
C TYR A 150 39.97 -1.70 6.00
N TRP A 151 40.65 -2.41 5.12
CA TRP A 151 41.55 -3.51 5.47
C TRP A 151 42.95 -3.05 5.11
N TRP A 152 43.75 -2.62 6.09
CA TRP A 152 45.20 -2.80 6.19
C TRP A 152 45.65 -2.39 7.62
N TRP A 153 45.52 -3.28 8.60
CA TRP A 153 46.51 -3.63 9.64
C TRP A 153 46.18 -5.04 10.14
#